data_AF-A0A965PQA3-F1
#
_entry.id   AF-A0A965PQA3-F1
#
_cell.length_a   1.000
_cell.length_b   1.000
_cell.length_c   1.000
_cell.angle_alpha   90.00
_cell.angle_beta   90.00
_cell.angle_gamma   90.00
#
_symmetry.space_group_name_H-M   'P 1'
#
loop_
_entity.id
_entity.type
_entity.pdbx_description
1 polymer ?
#
loop_
_entity_poly.entity_id
_entity_poly.type
_entity_poly.pdbx_seq_one_letter_code
_entity_poly.pdbx_strand_id
1 'polypeptide(L)'
;MKNPPLVSIALIAGPGEGAILRRLIESARGLWDEVVVVAAVGKNSSDDLRQSLQDAAGDAGVFAEYHNAPENAEWPHIDNFAAARNQAFSFGRTATICFYTIKQSCIALL
;
A
#
# COMPACT_ATOMS: atom_id res chain seq x y z
N MET A 1 -12.95 26.28 -15.65
CA MET A 1 -12.90 24.81 -15.49
C MET A 1 -12.31 24.53 -14.12
N LYS A 2 -12.96 23.75 -13.26
CA LYS A 2 -12.35 23.31 -11.99
C LYS A 2 -11.29 22.26 -12.33
N ASN A 3 -10.09 22.35 -11.75
CA ASN A 3 -9.11 21.27 -11.88
C ASN A 3 -9.74 19.97 -11.34
N PRO A 4 -9.49 18.83 -12.00
CA PRO A 4 -9.89 17.54 -11.44
C PRO A 4 -9.22 17.36 -10.06
N PRO A 5 -9.90 16.71 -9.09
CA PRO A 5 -9.31 16.42 -7.80
C PRO A 5 -8.10 15.50 -7.99
N LEU A 6 -7.04 15.76 -7.24
CA LEU A 6 -5.89 14.85 -7.18
C LEU A 6 -6.31 13.54 -6.49
N VAL A 7 -5.75 12.43 -6.94
CA VAL A 7 -6.09 11.08 -6.49
C VAL A 7 -4.88 10.38 -5.87
N SER A 8 -5.03 9.94 -4.62
CA SER A 8 -4.07 9.06 -3.94
C SER A 8 -4.58 7.63 -4.01
N ILE A 9 -3.76 6.68 -4.46
CA ILE A 9 -4.06 5.24 -4.32
C ILE A 9 -3.39 4.67 -3.07
N ALA A 10 -4.19 4.14 -2.14
CA ALA A 10 -3.71 3.52 -0.91
C ALA A 10 -3.66 2.00 -1.04
N LEU A 11 -2.47 1.41 -0.85
CA LEU A 11 -2.14 0.01 -1.04
C LEU A 11 -1.57 -0.59 0.25
N ILE A 12 -1.86 -1.85 0.50
CA ILE A 12 -1.30 -2.61 1.63
C ILE A 12 -0.76 -3.91 1.07
N ALA A 13 0.52 -4.21 1.33
CA ALA A 13 1.19 -5.40 0.81
C ALA A 13 1.98 -6.12 1.90
N GLY A 14 2.09 -7.45 1.77
CA GLY A 14 2.91 -8.31 2.62
C GLY A 14 4.30 -8.58 2.03
N PRO A 15 5.25 -9.12 2.82
CA PRO A 15 6.58 -9.49 2.33
C PRO A 15 6.52 -10.44 1.13
N GLY A 16 7.35 -10.20 0.11
CA GLY A 16 7.42 -11.05 -1.08
C GLY A 16 6.39 -10.71 -2.17
N GLU A 17 5.56 -9.68 -1.97
CA GLU A 17 4.55 -9.25 -2.94
C GLU A 17 5.03 -8.13 -3.88
N GLY A 18 6.32 -7.74 -3.83
CA GLY A 18 6.85 -6.61 -4.62
C GLY A 18 6.52 -6.65 -6.12
N ALA A 19 6.64 -7.82 -6.75
CA ALA A 19 6.32 -7.96 -8.17
C ALA A 19 4.83 -7.70 -8.49
N ILE A 20 3.92 -8.13 -7.61
CA ILE A 20 2.48 -7.91 -7.76
C ILE A 20 2.14 -6.44 -7.48
N LEU A 21 2.74 -5.86 -6.43
CA LEU A 21 2.61 -4.46 -6.08
C LEU A 21 3.00 -3.56 -7.26
N ARG A 22 4.20 -3.79 -7.84
CA ARG A 22 4.68 -3.04 -9.01
C ARG A 22 3.73 -3.13 -10.19
N ARG A 23 3.29 -4.35 -10.53
CA ARG A 23 2.36 -4.58 -11.64
C ARG A 23 1.05 -3.83 -11.43
N LEU A 24 0.53 -3.80 -10.20
CA LEU A 24 -0.70 -3.04 -9.89
C LEU A 24 -0.49 -1.54 -10.11
N ILE A 25 0.58 -0.97 -9.55
CA ILE A 25 0.89 0.47 -9.67
C ILE A 25 1.04 0.87 -11.14
N GLU A 26 1.78 0.06 -11.92
CA GLU A 26 2.00 0.31 -13.34
C GLU A 26 0.71 0.16 -14.16
N SER A 27 -0.15 -0.81 -13.84
CA SER A 27 -1.43 -0.99 -14.55
C SER A 27 -2.41 0.17 -14.37
N ALA A 28 -2.32 0.87 -13.24
CA ALA A 28 -3.15 2.03 -12.93
C ALA A 28 -2.48 3.38 -13.28
N ARG A 29 -1.33 3.35 -13.97
CA ARG A 29 -0.56 4.57 -14.27
C ARG A 29 -1.41 5.58 -15.04
N GLY A 30 -1.38 6.84 -14.60
CA GLY A 30 -2.19 7.93 -15.15
C GLY A 30 -3.58 8.09 -14.50
N LEU A 31 -3.94 7.21 -13.56
CA LEU A 31 -5.17 7.32 -12.76
C LEU A 31 -4.92 7.83 -11.33
N TRP A 32 -3.64 8.02 -10.97
CA TRP A 32 -3.21 8.45 -9.65
C TRP A 32 -2.16 9.55 -9.76
N ASP A 33 -2.15 10.43 -8.77
CA ASP A 33 -1.14 11.47 -8.56
C ASP A 33 -0.16 11.07 -7.44
N GLU A 34 -0.60 10.17 -6.56
CA GLU A 34 0.17 9.67 -5.42
C GLU A 34 -0.11 8.18 -5.20
N VAL A 35 0.93 7.43 -4.81
CA VAL A 35 0.80 6.03 -4.39
C VAL A 35 1.27 5.89 -2.96
N VAL A 36 0.37 5.49 -2.06
CA VAL A 36 0.68 5.20 -0.66
C VAL A 36 0.74 3.69 -0.48
N VAL A 37 1.86 3.15 -0.02
CA VAL A 37 2.02 1.74 0.31
C VAL A 37 2.29 1.58 1.80
N VAL A 38 1.47 0.77 2.46
CA VAL A 38 1.73 0.30 3.83
C VAL A 38 2.13 -1.16 3.79
N ALA A 39 3.36 -1.44 4.19
CA ALA A 39 3.91 -2.78 4.24
C ALA A 39 3.54 -3.45 5.57
N ALA A 40 2.68 -4.46 5.54
CA ALA A 40 2.28 -5.24 6.71
C ALA A 40 3.27 -6.41 6.89
N VAL A 41 4.40 -6.15 7.57
CA VAL A 41 5.55 -7.07 7.55
C VAL A 41 5.89 -7.74 8.87
N GLY A 42 5.31 -7.33 9.99
CA GLY A 42 5.65 -7.92 11.29
C GLY A 42 7.16 -7.79 11.58
N LYS A 43 7.90 -8.92 11.67
CA LYS A 43 9.38 -8.94 11.80
C LYS A 43 10.13 -9.15 10.47
N ASN A 44 9.42 -9.31 9.37
CA ASN A 44 10.03 -9.58 8.06
C ASN A 44 10.50 -8.29 7.38
N SER A 45 11.43 -8.40 6.43
CA SER A 45 11.85 -7.26 5.60
C SER A 45 10.74 -6.85 4.62
N SER A 46 10.65 -5.54 4.37
CA SER A 46 9.80 -4.92 3.36
C SER A 46 10.59 -4.29 2.20
N ASP A 47 11.87 -4.66 2.04
CA ASP A 47 12.76 -4.03 1.07
C ASP A 47 12.29 -4.24 -0.37
N ASP A 48 11.73 -5.42 -0.67
CA ASP A 48 11.18 -5.73 -2.00
C ASP A 48 10.00 -4.81 -2.34
N LEU A 49 9.14 -4.51 -1.38
CA LEU A 49 8.00 -3.60 -1.51
C LEU A 49 8.46 -2.15 -1.71
N ARG A 50 9.45 -1.70 -0.92
CA ARG A 50 10.02 -0.35 -1.00
C ARG A 50 10.66 -0.13 -2.37
N GLN A 51 11.46 -1.09 -2.84
CA GLN A 51 12.08 -1.04 -4.17
C GLN A 51 11.01 -1.04 -5.27
N SER A 52 9.99 -1.88 -5.15
CA SER A 52 8.91 -1.97 -6.14
C SER A 52 8.09 -0.68 -6.24
N LEU A 53 7.84 -0.01 -5.11
CA LEU A 53 7.21 1.31 -5.10
C LEU A 53 8.10 2.36 -5.77
N GLN A 54 9.40 2.38 -5.42
CA GLN A 54 10.35 3.33 -6.00
C GLN A 54 10.43 3.19 -7.52
N ASP A 55 10.52 1.96 -8.02
CA ASP A 55 10.57 1.66 -9.45
C ASP A 55 9.30 2.11 -10.20
N ALA A 56 8.13 1.94 -9.56
CA ALA A 56 6.84 2.14 -10.21
C ALA A 56 6.30 3.57 -10.09
N ALA A 57 6.52 4.24 -8.95
CA ALA A 57 5.94 5.54 -8.62
C ALA A 57 6.98 6.66 -8.43
N GLY A 58 8.25 6.33 -8.21
CA GLY A 58 9.29 7.33 -7.94
C GLY A 58 8.90 8.26 -6.77
N ASP A 59 9.05 9.57 -6.99
CA ASP A 59 8.77 10.60 -5.97
C ASP A 59 7.28 10.74 -5.59
N ALA A 60 6.38 10.14 -6.38
CA ALA A 60 4.95 10.07 -6.06
C ALA A 60 4.64 8.94 -5.06
N GLY A 61 5.63 8.12 -4.71
CA GLY A 61 5.52 7.04 -3.74
C GLY A 61 5.67 7.51 -2.29
N VAL A 62 4.72 7.11 -1.45
CA VAL A 62 4.78 7.23 0.00
C VAL A 62 4.80 5.83 0.59
N PHE A 63 5.76 5.55 1.47
CA PHE A 63 5.95 4.23 2.06
C PHE A 63 5.89 4.30 3.58
N ALA A 64 5.15 3.36 4.19
CA ALA A 64 5.17 3.14 5.62
C ALA A 64 5.17 1.64 5.93
N GLU A 65 5.69 1.30 7.10
CA GLU A 65 5.64 -0.07 7.62
C GLU A 65 4.61 -0.15 8.75
N TYR A 66 3.88 -1.25 8.78
CA TYR A 66 2.96 -1.59 9.86
C TYR A 66 3.39 -2.90 10.50
N HIS A 67 3.74 -2.81 11.78
CA HIS A 67 4.13 -3.96 12.60
C HIS A 67 2.94 -4.32 13.50
N ASN A 68 2.27 -5.45 13.21
CA ASN A 68 1.21 -5.93 14.10
C ASN A 68 1.79 -6.30 15.47
N ALA A 69 1.12 -5.82 16.52
CA ALA A 69 1.28 -6.21 17.93
C ALA A 69 2.66 -6.83 18.23
N PRO A 70 3.72 -6.01 18.40
CA PRO A 70 5.09 -6.53 18.55
C PRO A 70 5.22 -7.53 19.71
N GLU A 71 4.34 -7.44 20.70
CA GLU A 71 4.20 -8.30 21.88
C GLU A 71 3.62 -9.70 21.55
N ASN A 72 2.87 -9.83 20.46
CA ASN A 72 2.24 -11.07 19.99
C ASN A 72 2.75 -11.51 18.60
N ALA A 73 3.91 -10.98 18.18
CA ALA A 73 4.50 -11.21 16.86
C ALA A 73 4.84 -12.68 16.53
N GLU A 74 4.70 -13.59 17.50
CA GLU A 74 4.85 -15.03 17.30
C GLU A 74 3.60 -15.71 16.73
N TRP A 75 2.45 -15.02 16.68
CA TRP A 75 1.20 -15.63 16.26
C TRP A 75 1.05 -15.56 14.73
N PRO A 76 0.93 -16.71 14.02
CA PRO A 76 1.05 -16.78 12.56
C PRO A 76 0.01 -16.00 11.74
N HIS A 77 -1.08 -15.52 12.37
CA HIS A 77 -2.29 -15.07 11.67
C HIS A 77 -2.98 -13.83 12.29
N ILE A 78 -2.34 -13.09 13.19
CA ILE A 78 -2.89 -11.80 13.65
C ILE A 78 -2.33 -10.69 12.76
N ASP A 79 -2.99 -10.49 11.62
CA ASP A 79 -2.78 -9.31 10.79
C ASP A 79 -3.99 -8.37 10.87
N ASN A 80 -3.82 -7.19 11.48
CA ASN A 80 -4.85 -6.16 11.49
C ASN A 80 -4.78 -5.33 10.19
N PHE A 81 -5.21 -5.93 9.08
CA PHE A 81 -5.28 -5.25 7.77
C PHE A 81 -6.15 -3.99 7.82
N ALA A 82 -7.14 -3.92 8.72
CA ALA A 82 -7.97 -2.73 8.90
C ALA A 82 -7.17 -1.56 9.51
N ALA A 83 -6.25 -1.84 10.43
CA ALA A 83 -5.36 -0.83 11.00
C ALA A 83 -4.30 -0.36 9.98
N ALA A 84 -3.67 -1.29 9.25
CA ALA A 84 -2.75 -0.95 8.17
C ALA A 84 -3.41 -0.06 7.09
N ARG A 85 -4.68 -0.33 6.78
CA ARG A 85 -5.49 0.50 5.89
C ARG A 85 -5.72 1.90 6.43
N ASN A 86 -6.14 2.01 7.70
CA ASN A 86 -6.38 3.31 8.30
C ASN A 86 -5.09 4.15 8.35
N GLN A 87 -3.94 3.49 8.55
CA GLN A 87 -2.63 4.12 8.41
C GLN A 87 -2.40 4.63 6.98
N ALA A 88 -2.68 3.81 5.96
CA ALA A 88 -2.57 4.24 4.55
C ALA A 88 -3.44 5.48 4.25
N PHE A 89 -4.69 5.51 4.77
CA PHE A 89 -5.56 6.68 4.65
C PHE A 89 -5.02 7.92 5.35
N SER A 90 -4.31 7.77 6.48
CA SER A 90 -3.71 8.91 7.18
C SER A 90 -2.54 9.55 6.43
N PHE A 91 -1.91 8.81 5.51
CA PHE A 91 -0.81 9.31 4.67
C PHE A 91 -1.27 9.90 3.35
N GLY A 92 -2.46 9.54 2.86
CA GLY A 92 -3.02 10.10 1.63
C GLY A 92 -3.21 11.61 1.73
N ARG A 93 -2.59 12.37 0.83
CA ARG A 93 -2.63 13.84 0.84
C ARG A 93 -3.79 14.42 0.03
N THR A 94 -4.55 13.58 -0.67
CA THR A 94 -5.57 13.99 -1.65
C THR A 94 -6.84 13.11 -1.58
N ALA A 95 -7.76 13.22 -2.54
CA ALA A 95 -8.94 12.36 -2.57
C ALA A 95 -8.49 10.90 -2.72
N THR A 96 -8.67 10.09 -1.67
CA THR A 96 -8.01 8.80 -1.56
C THR A 96 -8.92 7.66 -2.00
N ILE A 97 -8.46 6.84 -2.94
CA ILE A 97 -9.09 5.58 -3.37
C ILE A 97 -8.21 4.43 -2.86
N CYS A 98 -8.79 3.45 -2.17
CA CYS A 98 -8.01 2.34 -1.58
C CYS A 98 -8.14 1.07 -2.43
N PHE A 99 -7.00 0.45 -2.74
CA PHE A 99 -6.94 -0.89 -3.32
C PHE A 99 -6.16 -1.82 -2.39
N TYR A 100 -6.67 -3.02 -2.17
CA TYR A 100 -5.98 -4.03 -1.38
C TYR A 100 -5.20 -4.97 -2.30
N THR A 101 -3.93 -5.26 -1.98
CA THR A 101 -3.28 -6.48 -2.44
C THR A 101 -3.39 -7.50 -1.30
N ILE A 102 -4.43 -8.34 -1.35
CA ILE A 102 -4.47 -9.56 -0.53
C ILE A 102 -4.18 -10.69 -1.50
N LYS A 103 -3.26 -11.60 -1.12
CA LYS A 103 -3.01 -12.90 -1.77
C LYS A 103 -4.12 -13.28 -2.75
N GLN A 104 -3.85 -13.05 -4.04
CA GLN A 104 -4.66 -13.41 -5.23
C GLN A 104 -5.92 -12.60 -5.58
N SER A 105 -6.31 -11.51 -4.91
CA SER A 105 -7.44 -10.68 -5.41
C SER A 105 -7.33 -9.19 -5.06
N CYS A 106 -7.47 -8.34 -6.09
CA CYS A 106 -7.66 -6.90 -5.94
C CYS A 106 -9.15 -6.61 -5.77
N ILE A 107 -9.57 -6.09 -4.62
CA ILE A 107 -10.94 -5.62 -4.38
C ILE A 107 -10.90 -4.12 -4.19
N ALA A 108 -11.61 -3.40 -5.07
CA ALA A 108 -11.92 -1.98 -4.89
C ALA A 108 -13.14 -1.88 -3.95
N LEU A 109 -13.00 -1.17 -2.84
CA LEU A 109 -14.11 -0.79 -1.98
C LEU A 109 -14.33 0.72 -2.17
N LEU A 110 -15.43 1.06 -2.86
CA LEU A 110 -15.93 2.42 -3.03
C LEU A 110 -16.65 2.89 -1.76
#